data_AF-A0A3C0YZQ9-F1
#
_entry.id   AF-A0A3C0YZQ9-F1
#
_cell.length_a   1.000
_cell.length_b   1.000
_cell.length_c   1.000
_cell.angle_alpha   90.00
_cell.angle_beta   90.00
_cell.angle_gamma   90.00
#
_symmetry.space_group_name_H-M   'P 1'
#
loop_
_entity.id
_entity.type
_entity.pdbx_description
1 polymer ?
#
loop_
_entity_poly.entity_id
_entity_poly.type
_entity_poly.pdbx_seq_one_letter_code
_entity_poly.pdbx_strand_id
1 'polypeptide(L)'
;MEQQASEESQDELTLEQPSMSETEQLQDKTLKLLDYDTIRQQLANNTTFFEARKLALELSPSFDEYEVERLQNETADARALLDELGDLILESRVDTSESVARAALGGVLTGVDLLAVAESLEVHRRARSSVLRGAEKAPLLADIARIIPDLQELQRQVRAKIGRRGEVVDGASPNLRALRTQVRQAYE
;
A
#
# COMPACT_ATOMS: atom_id res chain seq x y z
N MET A 1 25.06 -48.47 -41.31
CA MET A 1 23.94 -47.61 -41.76
C MET A 1 22.69 -48.17 -41.09
N GLU A 2 21.87 -47.27 -40.56
CA GLU A 2 20.76 -47.51 -39.61
C GLU A 2 21.17 -47.71 -38.15
N GLN A 3 21.52 -46.59 -37.52
CA GLN A 3 21.27 -46.37 -36.09
C GLN A 3 20.24 -45.24 -36.01
N GLN A 4 19.00 -45.60 -35.68
CA GLN A 4 17.99 -44.68 -35.16
C GLN A 4 18.47 -44.22 -33.78
N ALA A 5 18.70 -42.93 -33.64
CA ALA A 5 18.99 -42.29 -32.36
C ALA A 5 17.84 -41.33 -32.04
N SER A 6 17.11 -41.70 -30.99
CA SER A 6 16.49 -40.84 -29.98
C SER A 6 15.68 -39.64 -30.47
N GLU A 7 14.38 -39.85 -30.68
CA GLU A 7 13.38 -38.85 -30.32
C GLU A 7 13.30 -38.83 -28.78
N GLU A 8 14.01 -37.87 -28.19
CA GLU A 8 13.85 -37.52 -26.78
C GLU A 8 12.40 -37.11 -26.54
N SER A 9 11.71 -37.98 -25.81
CA SER A 9 10.39 -37.77 -25.26
C SER A 9 10.47 -36.65 -24.24
N GLN A 10 10.19 -35.42 -24.68
CA GLN A 10 9.93 -34.30 -23.79
C GLN A 10 8.53 -34.51 -23.20
N ASP A 11 8.46 -35.32 -22.13
CA ASP A 11 7.42 -35.23 -21.11
C ASP A 11 7.60 -33.90 -20.38
N GLU A 12 7.22 -32.81 -21.05
CA GLU A 12 7.19 -31.49 -20.45
C GLU A 12 5.89 -31.38 -19.65
N LEU A 13 6.04 -31.61 -18.34
CA LEU A 13 5.08 -31.39 -17.26
C LEU A 13 4.07 -30.28 -17.59
N THR A 14 2.88 -30.70 -18.01
CA THR A 14 1.71 -29.83 -18.03
C THR A 14 1.34 -29.61 -16.57
N LEU A 15 1.74 -28.48 -16.01
CA LEU A 15 1.27 -28.00 -14.71
C LEU A 15 -0.25 -27.81 -14.82
N GLU A 16 -1.02 -28.79 -14.37
CA GLU A 16 -2.47 -28.71 -14.22
C GLU A 16 -2.79 -27.49 -13.36
N GLN A 17 -3.21 -26.41 -14.01
CA GLN A 17 -3.83 -25.27 -13.35
C GLN A 17 -5.06 -25.79 -12.59
N PRO A 18 -5.31 -25.38 -11.34
CA PRO A 18 -6.49 -25.83 -10.61
C PRO A 18 -7.75 -25.45 -11.41
N SER A 19 -8.55 -26.45 -11.77
CA SER A 19 -9.78 -26.25 -12.53
C SER A 19 -10.78 -25.45 -11.67
N MET A 20 -11.09 -24.22 -12.09
CA MET A 20 -12.14 -23.41 -11.46
C MET A 20 -13.46 -24.19 -11.42
N SER A 21 -14.17 -24.14 -10.29
CA SER A 21 -15.48 -24.76 -10.13
C SER A 21 -16.51 -24.17 -11.11
N GLU A 22 -17.53 -24.96 -11.47
CA GLU A 22 -18.59 -24.51 -12.38
C GLU A 22 -19.30 -23.23 -11.88
N THR A 23 -19.43 -23.09 -10.56
CA THR A 23 -19.99 -21.92 -9.90
C THR A 23 -19.13 -20.67 -10.09
N GLU A 24 -17.81 -20.77 -9.95
CA GLU A 24 -16.90 -19.63 -10.16
C GLU A 24 -16.87 -19.20 -11.63
N GLN A 25 -16.93 -20.15 -12.56
CA GLN A 25 -17.01 -19.86 -13.99
C GLN A 25 -18.31 -19.15 -14.38
N LEU A 26 -19.43 -19.54 -13.77
CA LEU A 26 -20.71 -18.87 -13.98
C LEU A 26 -20.67 -17.44 -13.43
N GLN A 27 -20.13 -17.25 -12.22
CA GLN A 27 -19.98 -15.94 -11.59
C GLN A 27 -19.12 -14.99 -12.43
N ASP A 28 -17.95 -15.43 -12.90
CA ASP A 28 -17.08 -14.60 -13.76
C ASP A 28 -17.79 -14.18 -15.06
N LYS A 29 -18.50 -15.10 -15.72
CA LYS A 29 -19.32 -14.79 -16.90
C LYS A 29 -20.42 -13.78 -16.59
N THR A 30 -21.09 -13.92 -15.45
CA THR A 30 -22.14 -12.98 -15.02
C THR A 30 -21.57 -11.59 -14.74
N LEU A 31 -20.44 -11.48 -14.02
CA LEU A 31 -19.81 -10.19 -13.74
C LEU A 31 -19.35 -9.47 -15.00
N LYS A 32 -18.84 -10.22 -15.98
CA LYS A 32 -18.52 -9.69 -17.32
C LYS A 32 -19.76 -9.19 -18.05
N LEU A 33 -20.86 -9.94 -18.02
CA LEU A 33 -22.12 -9.55 -18.67
C LEU A 33 -22.73 -8.30 -18.03
N LEU A 34 -22.57 -8.13 -16.72
CA LEU A 34 -23.03 -6.96 -15.97
C LEU A 34 -22.08 -5.75 -16.06
N ASP A 35 -20.98 -5.87 -16.81
CA ASP A 35 -19.95 -4.83 -16.93
C ASP A 35 -19.42 -4.35 -15.57
N TYR A 36 -19.20 -5.31 -14.66
CA TYR A 36 -18.74 -5.01 -13.31
C TYR A 36 -17.36 -4.34 -13.30
N ASP A 37 -16.54 -4.58 -14.32
CA ASP A 37 -15.25 -3.92 -14.52
C ASP A 37 -15.40 -2.40 -14.63
N THR A 38 -16.43 -1.92 -15.32
CA THR A 38 -16.72 -0.48 -15.41
C THR A 38 -17.06 0.11 -14.05
N ILE A 39 -17.82 -0.61 -13.21
CA ILE A 39 -18.14 -0.19 -11.84
C ILE A 39 -16.85 -0.08 -11.00
N ARG A 40 -15.96 -1.07 -11.10
CA ARG A 40 -14.66 -1.07 -10.42
C ARG A 40 -13.79 0.10 -10.85
N GLN A 41 -13.74 0.40 -12.15
CA GLN A 41 -13.00 1.56 -12.67
C GLN A 41 -13.58 2.88 -12.16
N GLN A 42 -14.91 3.03 -12.14
CA GLN A 42 -15.55 4.23 -11.59
C GLN A 42 -15.24 4.40 -10.10
N LEU A 43 -15.30 3.34 -9.31
CA LEU A 43 -14.92 3.38 -7.90
C LEU A 43 -13.45 3.76 -7.73
N ALA A 44 -12.56 3.10 -8.47
CA ALA A 44 -11.12 3.36 -8.44
C ALA A 44 -10.77 4.83 -8.75
N ASN A 45 -11.50 5.48 -9.66
CA ASN A 45 -11.31 6.89 -10.01
C ASN A 45 -11.73 7.86 -8.88
N ASN A 46 -12.50 7.41 -7.90
CA ASN A 46 -12.88 8.20 -6.71
C ASN A 46 -11.93 7.95 -5.52
N THR A 47 -10.91 7.10 -5.67
CA THR A 47 -9.92 6.85 -4.62
C THR A 47 -8.76 7.84 -4.68
N THR A 48 -8.24 8.25 -3.52
CA THR A 48 -7.12 9.21 -3.42
C THR A 48 -5.79 8.57 -3.01
N PHE A 49 -5.79 7.29 -2.67
CA PHE A 49 -4.61 6.55 -2.21
C PHE A 49 -4.31 5.35 -3.12
N PHE A 50 -3.03 5.10 -3.40
CA PHE A 50 -2.61 4.08 -4.38
C PHE A 50 -3.15 2.68 -4.05
N GLU A 51 -3.01 2.23 -2.81
CA GLU A 51 -3.53 0.92 -2.38
C GLU A 51 -5.06 0.86 -2.40
N ALA A 52 -5.74 1.97 -2.09
CA ALA A 52 -7.21 2.02 -2.18
C ALA A 52 -7.69 1.85 -3.63
N ARG A 53 -6.97 2.43 -4.60
CA ARG A 53 -7.25 2.24 -6.02
C ARG A 53 -7.11 0.79 -6.43
N LYS A 54 -6.04 0.13 -5.99
CA LYS A 54 -5.80 -1.29 -6.26
C LYS A 54 -6.92 -2.16 -5.67
N LEU A 55 -7.29 -1.93 -4.41
CA LEU A 55 -8.40 -2.63 -3.76
C LEU A 55 -9.73 -2.42 -4.50
N ALA A 56 -10.01 -1.22 -5.00
CA ALA A 56 -11.21 -0.95 -5.79
C ALA A 56 -11.23 -1.71 -7.13
N LEU A 57 -10.08 -1.87 -7.78
CA LEU A 57 -9.93 -2.62 -9.03
C LEU A 57 -9.99 -4.14 -8.83
N GLU A 58 -9.57 -4.62 -7.66
CA GLU A 58 -9.58 -6.04 -7.29
C GLU A 58 -10.87 -6.45 -6.54
N LEU A 59 -11.79 -5.51 -6.31
CA LEU A 59 -13.03 -5.74 -5.58
C LEU A 59 -13.86 -6.86 -6.23
N SER A 60 -14.38 -7.77 -5.41
CA SER A 60 -15.32 -8.80 -5.83
C SER A 60 -16.53 -8.83 -4.88
N PRO A 61 -17.72 -9.19 -5.36
CA PRO A 61 -18.88 -9.34 -4.49
C PRO A 61 -18.65 -10.47 -3.49
N SER A 62 -19.01 -10.24 -2.22
CA SER A 62 -19.17 -11.30 -1.24
C SER A 62 -20.59 -11.86 -1.27
N PHE A 63 -20.70 -13.16 -0.98
CA PHE A 63 -21.96 -13.88 -0.83
C PHE A 63 -22.18 -14.39 0.60
N ASP A 64 -21.26 -14.05 1.52
CA ASP A 64 -21.42 -14.32 2.94
C ASP A 64 -22.23 -13.18 3.59
N GLU A 65 -23.34 -13.52 4.23
CA GLU A 65 -24.27 -12.55 4.78
C GLU A 65 -23.61 -11.65 5.84
N TYR A 66 -22.79 -12.24 6.73
CA TYR A 66 -22.11 -11.52 7.79
C TYR A 66 -21.05 -10.55 7.22
N GLU A 67 -20.32 -10.99 6.20
CA GLU A 67 -19.35 -10.12 5.51
C GLU A 67 -20.05 -8.95 4.82
N VAL A 68 -21.15 -9.20 4.11
CA VAL A 68 -21.92 -8.15 3.43
C VAL A 68 -22.47 -7.13 4.43
N GLU A 69 -23.07 -7.59 5.54
CA GLU A 69 -23.56 -6.70 6.60
C GLU A 69 -22.43 -5.85 7.19
N ARG A 70 -21.26 -6.46 7.48
CA ARG A 70 -20.09 -5.74 7.98
C ARG A 70 -19.62 -4.66 7.01
N LEU A 71 -19.46 -4.99 5.73
CA LEU A 71 -19.01 -4.04 4.70
C LEU A 71 -19.98 -2.87 4.51
N GLN A 72 -21.29 -3.14 4.57
CA GLN A 72 -22.32 -2.09 4.51
C GLN A 72 -22.26 -1.17 5.73
N ASN A 73 -22.08 -1.73 6.94
CA ASN A 73 -21.92 -0.95 8.16
C ASN A 73 -20.64 -0.11 8.14
N GLU A 74 -19.51 -0.65 7.67
CA GLU A 74 -18.26 0.12 7.48
C GLU A 74 -18.46 1.29 6.49
N THR A 75 -19.23 1.08 5.42
CA THR A 75 -19.57 2.13 4.45
C THR A 75 -20.47 3.21 5.06
N ALA A 76 -21.44 2.81 5.91
CA ALA A 76 -22.31 3.73 6.62
C ALA A 76 -21.52 4.61 7.61
N ASP A 77 -20.57 4.00 8.35
CA ASP A 77 -19.62 4.69 9.22
C ASP A 77 -18.78 5.71 8.43
N ALA A 78 -18.24 5.32 7.27
CA ALA A 78 -17.46 6.21 6.41
C ALA A 78 -18.25 7.43 5.97
N ARG A 79 -19.50 7.23 5.55
CA ARG A 79 -20.40 8.32 5.18
C ARG A 79 -20.68 9.25 6.36
N ALA A 80 -21.03 8.70 7.52
CA ALA A 80 -21.29 9.50 8.72
C ALA A 80 -20.06 10.33 9.15
N LEU A 81 -18.86 9.76 8.99
CA LEU A 81 -17.60 10.45 9.26
C LEU A 81 -17.36 11.62 8.30
N LEU A 82 -17.61 11.42 7.00
CA LEU A 82 -17.46 12.47 5.98
C LEU A 82 -18.49 13.59 6.15
N ASP A 83 -19.72 13.26 6.54
CA ASP A 83 -20.76 14.25 6.82
C ASP A 83 -20.38 15.19 7.99
N GLU A 84 -19.62 14.68 8.97
CA GLU A 84 -19.16 15.44 10.15
C GLU A 84 -17.84 16.19 9.90
N LEU A 85 -16.84 15.51 9.35
CA LEU A 85 -15.47 16.05 9.21
C LEU A 85 -15.22 16.76 7.88
N GLY A 86 -16.09 16.57 6.90
CA GLY A 86 -15.85 16.93 5.50
C GLY A 86 -14.81 16.02 4.85
N ASP A 87 -14.22 16.50 3.75
CA ASP A 87 -13.28 15.71 2.96
C ASP A 87 -12.01 15.35 3.73
N LEU A 88 -11.67 14.06 3.69
CA LEU A 88 -10.44 13.52 4.26
C LEU A 88 -9.36 13.42 3.18
N ILE A 89 -8.34 14.27 3.29
CA ILE A 89 -7.20 14.25 2.36
C ILE A 89 -6.25 13.11 2.73
N LEU A 90 -6.34 12.01 1.99
CA LEU A 90 -5.48 10.82 2.12
C LEU A 90 -4.47 10.67 0.97
N GLU A 91 -4.28 11.71 0.16
CA GLU A 91 -3.35 11.63 -0.96
C GLU A 91 -1.90 11.49 -0.51
N SER A 92 -1.16 10.61 -1.18
CA SER A 92 0.29 10.52 -1.16
C SER A 92 0.82 10.82 -2.56
N ARG A 93 1.97 11.48 -2.66
CA ARG A 93 2.58 11.79 -3.97
C ARG A 93 3.25 10.58 -4.61
N VAL A 94 3.74 9.66 -3.79
CA VAL A 94 4.56 8.53 -4.22
C VAL A 94 4.02 7.27 -3.58
N ASP A 95 3.89 6.22 -4.38
CA ASP A 95 3.66 4.87 -3.88
C ASP A 95 4.97 4.34 -3.27
N THR A 96 4.92 3.94 -2.00
CA THR A 96 6.08 3.49 -1.24
C THR A 96 6.08 1.98 -0.99
N SER A 97 5.07 1.25 -1.49
CA SER A 97 4.89 -0.18 -1.23
C SER A 97 6.10 -1.02 -1.64
N GLU A 98 6.66 -0.78 -2.82
CA GLU A 98 7.88 -1.48 -3.28
C GLU A 98 9.10 -1.16 -2.41
N SER A 99 9.26 0.11 -2.00
CA SER A 99 10.35 0.53 -1.12
C SER A 99 10.23 -0.15 0.25
N VAL A 100 9.04 -0.19 0.83
CA VAL A 100 8.80 -0.84 2.12
C VAL A 100 9.03 -2.35 2.01
N ALA A 101 8.53 -3.00 0.95
CA ALA A 101 8.75 -4.43 0.71
C ALA A 101 10.23 -4.77 0.58
N ARG A 102 11.00 -3.96 -0.16
CA ARG A 102 12.45 -4.12 -0.28
C ARG A 102 13.16 -3.97 1.07
N ALA A 103 12.77 -2.99 1.89
CA ALA A 103 13.35 -2.79 3.21
C ALA A 103 13.04 -3.96 4.16
N ALA A 104 11.84 -4.54 4.08
CA ALA A 104 11.45 -5.70 4.88
C ALA A 104 12.34 -6.93 4.60
N LEU A 105 12.86 -7.05 3.37
CA LEU A 105 13.82 -8.09 2.97
C LEU A 105 15.28 -7.73 3.29
N GLY A 106 15.52 -6.65 4.02
CA GLY A 106 16.87 -6.17 4.36
C GLY A 106 17.56 -5.36 3.26
N GLY A 107 16.82 -4.98 2.20
CA GLY A 107 17.33 -4.13 1.14
C GLY A 107 17.55 -2.68 1.58
N VAL A 108 18.52 -2.01 0.94
CA VAL A 108 18.86 -0.61 1.24
C VAL A 108 17.92 0.34 0.52
N LEU A 109 17.42 1.34 1.23
CA LEU A 109 16.66 2.45 0.68
C LEU A 109 17.55 3.65 0.40
N THR A 110 17.31 4.34 -0.71
CA THR A 110 17.95 5.63 -0.98
C THR A 110 17.38 6.70 -0.04
N GLY A 111 18.06 7.83 0.11
CA GLY A 111 17.51 8.92 0.91
C GLY A 111 16.21 9.49 0.32
N VAL A 112 16.05 9.46 -1.01
CA VAL A 112 14.79 9.87 -1.67
C VAL A 112 13.66 8.91 -1.30
N ASP A 113 13.91 7.60 -1.31
CA ASP A 113 12.93 6.59 -0.89
C ASP A 113 12.52 6.80 0.58
N LEU A 114 13.49 7.08 1.45
CA LEU A 114 13.23 7.36 2.87
C LEU A 114 12.34 8.61 3.06
N LEU A 115 12.59 9.67 2.30
CA LEU A 115 11.75 10.87 2.35
C LEU A 115 10.32 10.59 1.89
N ALA A 116 10.15 9.81 0.82
CA ALA A 116 8.84 9.39 0.35
C ALA A 116 8.10 8.56 1.40
N VAL A 117 8.79 7.63 2.06
CA VAL A 117 8.23 6.86 3.19
C VAL A 117 7.80 7.80 4.33
N ALA A 118 8.63 8.79 4.68
CA ALA A 118 8.30 9.76 5.73
C ALA A 118 7.11 10.68 5.37
N GLU A 119 6.86 10.93 4.09
CA GLU A 119 5.64 11.60 3.60
C GLU A 119 4.41 10.69 3.76
N SER A 120 4.51 9.42 3.36
CA SER A 120 3.45 8.42 3.55
C SER A 120 3.06 8.23 5.02
N LEU A 121 4.04 8.18 5.94
CA LEU A 121 3.78 8.13 7.38
C LEU A 121 2.96 9.33 7.89
N GLU A 122 3.11 10.51 7.27
CA GLU A 122 2.30 11.68 7.62
C GLU A 122 0.83 11.50 7.23
N VAL A 123 0.58 10.92 6.05
CA VAL A 123 -0.76 10.59 5.56
C VAL A 123 -1.43 9.59 6.50
N HIS A 124 -0.74 8.50 6.86
CA HIS A 124 -1.28 7.49 7.79
C HIS A 124 -1.63 8.08 9.15
N ARG A 125 -0.75 8.94 9.71
CA ARG A 125 -1.02 9.61 10.99
C ARG A 125 -2.23 10.54 10.89
N ARG A 126 -2.36 11.31 9.81
CA ARG A 126 -3.52 12.18 9.57
C ARG A 126 -4.80 11.35 9.47
N ALA A 127 -4.80 10.28 8.67
CA ALA A 127 -5.91 9.35 8.54
C ALA A 127 -6.37 8.83 9.92
N ARG A 128 -5.43 8.26 10.67
CA ARG A 128 -5.68 7.76 12.03
C ARG A 128 -6.29 8.82 12.93
N SER A 129 -5.67 10.00 13.00
CA SER A 129 -6.14 11.08 13.89
C SER A 129 -7.51 11.63 13.49
N SER A 130 -7.83 11.70 12.21
CA SER A 130 -9.14 12.16 11.74
C SER A 130 -10.24 11.16 12.06
N VAL A 131 -10.04 9.87 11.75
CA VAL A 131 -11.02 8.84 12.05
C VAL A 131 -11.26 8.73 13.56
N LEU A 132 -10.20 8.77 14.38
CA LEU A 132 -10.34 8.71 15.83
C LEU A 132 -11.05 9.93 16.45
N ARG A 133 -11.04 11.10 15.79
CA ARG A 133 -11.82 12.27 16.23
C ARG A 133 -13.33 12.05 16.06
N GLY A 134 -13.73 11.29 15.04
CA GLY A 134 -15.12 10.91 14.79
C GLY A 134 -15.50 9.52 15.33
N ALA A 135 -14.74 8.98 16.29
CA ALA A 135 -14.89 7.59 16.74
C ALA A 135 -16.29 7.25 17.29
N GLU A 136 -17.02 8.21 17.85
CA GLU A 136 -18.39 8.00 18.32
C GLU A 136 -19.39 7.79 17.16
N LYS A 137 -19.12 8.38 15.99
CA LYS A 137 -19.99 8.30 14.80
C LYS A 137 -19.61 7.15 13.87
N ALA A 138 -18.34 6.75 13.89
CA ALA A 138 -17.79 5.73 13.02
C ALA A 138 -16.98 4.70 13.83
N PRO A 139 -17.62 3.91 14.72
CA PRO A 139 -16.92 2.99 15.61
C PRO A 139 -16.14 1.89 14.88
N LEU A 140 -16.65 1.34 13.78
CA LEU A 140 -15.97 0.30 13.00
C LEU A 140 -14.72 0.86 12.32
N LEU A 141 -14.82 2.06 11.73
CA LEU A 141 -13.64 2.72 11.20
C LEU A 141 -12.64 3.10 12.29
N ALA A 142 -13.11 3.46 13.48
CA ALA A 142 -12.23 3.74 14.61
C ALA A 142 -11.44 2.49 15.02
N ASP A 143 -12.03 1.29 14.97
CA ASP A 143 -11.32 0.04 15.19
C ASP A 143 -10.24 -0.20 14.14
N ILE A 144 -10.54 0.03 12.85
CA ILE A 144 -9.53 -0.04 11.77
C ILE A 144 -8.40 0.97 12.02
N ALA A 145 -8.74 2.21 12.37
CA ALA A 145 -7.76 3.27 12.62
C ALA A 145 -6.85 2.98 13.82
N ARG A 146 -7.34 2.25 14.84
CA ARG A 146 -6.53 1.85 16.00
C ARG A 146 -5.40 0.89 15.64
N ILE A 147 -5.56 0.10 14.57
CA ILE A 147 -4.54 -0.83 14.07
C ILE A 147 -3.38 -0.06 13.42
N ILE A 148 -3.62 1.15 12.90
CA ILE A 148 -2.57 1.97 12.29
C ILE A 148 -1.55 2.38 13.37
N PRO A 149 -0.28 1.99 13.24
CA PRO A 149 0.74 2.29 14.24
C PRO A 149 1.12 3.78 14.23
N ASP A 150 1.46 4.32 15.39
CA ASP A 150 2.06 5.65 15.49
C ASP A 150 3.58 5.56 15.25
N LEU A 151 4.00 5.97 14.06
CA LEU A 151 5.40 5.95 13.62
C LEU A 151 6.00 7.36 13.56
N GLN A 152 5.48 8.31 14.36
CA GLN A 152 5.98 9.69 14.39
C GLN A 152 7.47 9.78 14.73
N GLU A 153 7.96 8.89 15.61
CA GLU A 153 9.38 8.81 15.95
C GLU A 153 10.25 8.49 14.72
N LEU A 154 9.86 7.45 13.97
CA LEU A 154 10.56 7.03 12.75
C LEU A 154 10.55 8.17 11.71
N GLN A 155 9.39 8.78 11.50
CA GLN A 155 9.24 9.92 10.60
C GLN A 155 10.20 11.06 10.97
N ARG A 156 10.27 11.41 12.28
CA ARG A 156 11.15 12.46 12.77
C ARG A 156 12.62 12.10 12.55
N GLN A 157 13.02 10.86 12.80
CA GLN A 157 14.40 10.42 12.60
C GLN A 157 14.83 10.51 11.13
N VAL A 158 13.96 10.10 10.20
CA VAL A 158 14.24 10.24 8.76
C VAL A 158 14.42 11.70 8.39
N ARG A 159 13.46 12.57 8.76
CA ARG A 159 13.50 14.01 8.44
C ARG A 159 14.68 14.74 9.10
N ALA A 160 15.17 14.26 10.24
CA ALA A 160 16.34 14.84 10.91
C ALA A 160 17.68 14.43 10.27
N LYS A 161 17.74 13.27 9.61
CA LYS A 161 18.98 12.67 9.09
C LYS A 161 19.13 12.81 7.57
N ILE A 162 18.03 12.97 6.85
CA ILE A 162 18.01 13.05 5.39
C ILE A 162 17.59 14.46 4.95
N GLY A 163 18.43 15.09 4.13
CA GLY A 163 18.22 16.42 3.57
C GLY A 163 17.26 16.39 2.39
N ARG A 164 16.92 17.57 1.84
CA ARG A 164 15.84 17.70 0.84
C ARG A 164 16.13 16.99 -0.48
N ARG A 165 17.39 16.73 -0.82
CA ARG A 165 17.80 16.05 -2.06
C ARG A 165 18.08 14.56 -1.81
N GLY A 166 17.70 14.02 -0.65
CA GLY A 166 17.97 12.63 -0.29
C GLY A 166 19.40 12.39 0.19
N GLU A 167 20.16 13.45 0.47
CA GLU A 167 21.50 13.37 1.01
C GLU A 167 21.50 13.16 2.53
N VAL A 168 22.45 12.39 3.04
CA VAL A 168 22.65 12.30 4.49
C VAL A 168 23.28 13.61 4.98
N VAL A 169 22.59 14.31 5.88
CA VAL A 169 23.06 15.60 6.40
C VAL A 169 24.26 15.43 7.32
N ASP A 170 25.13 16.45 7.41
CA ASP A 170 26.31 16.43 8.27
C ASP A 170 25.96 16.12 9.73
N GLY A 171 24.77 16.56 10.17
CA GLY A 171 24.26 16.32 11.51
C GLY A 171 23.65 14.95 11.76
N ALA A 172 23.63 14.04 10.78
CA ALA A 172 22.99 12.74 10.92
C ALA A 172 23.63 11.86 12.00
N SER A 173 24.93 12.04 12.25
CA SER A 173 25.63 11.47 13.41
C SER A 173 26.82 12.36 13.83
N PRO A 174 27.22 12.33 15.12
CA PRO A 174 28.40 13.04 15.60
C PRO A 174 29.69 12.64 14.84
N ASN A 175 29.85 11.34 14.57
CA ASN A 175 31.02 10.81 13.86
C ASN A 175 31.09 11.31 12.42
N LEU A 176 29.96 11.31 11.70
CA LEU A 176 29.90 11.80 10.32
C LEU A 176 30.24 13.29 10.26
N ARG A 177 29.73 14.07 11.22
CA ARG A 177 30.04 15.50 11.35
C ARG A 177 31.54 15.72 11.53
N ALA A 178 32.15 15.02 12.49
CA ALA A 178 33.59 15.14 12.77
C ALA A 178 34.45 14.79 11.54
N LEU A 179 34.14 13.67 10.87
CA LEU A 179 34.84 13.24 9.65
C LEU A 179 34.73 14.28 8.53
N ARG A 180 33.52 14.81 8.26
CA ARG A 180 33.34 15.82 7.21
C ARG A 180 34.03 17.15 7.55
N THR A 181 34.07 17.55 8.82
CA THR A 181 34.83 18.72 9.26
C THR A 181 36.33 18.53 9.02
N GLN A 182 36.90 17.37 9.38
CA GLN A 182 38.32 17.06 9.14
C GLN A 182 38.67 17.08 7.66
N VAL A 183 37.81 16.47 6.81
CA VAL A 183 38.01 16.48 5.35
C VAL A 183 38.01 17.90 4.81
N ARG A 184 37.06 18.77 5.20
CA ARG A 184 37.04 20.17 4.76
C ARG A 184 38.32 20.92 5.14
N GLN A 185 38.79 20.73 6.38
CA GLN A 185 40.03 21.35 6.87
C GLN A 185 41.30 20.85 6.17
N ALA A 186 41.29 19.62 5.64
CA ALA A 186 42.46 19.03 4.97
C ALA A 186 42.56 19.41 3.48
N TYR A 187 41.47 19.90 2.87
CA TYR A 187 41.40 20.32 1.47
C TYR A 187 41.25 21.85 1.30
N GLU A 188 41.30 22.61 2.40
CA GLU A 188 41.47 24.08 2.43
C GLU A 188 42.96 24.44 2.57
#